data_AF-A0A8S9B7L5-F1
#
_entry.id   AF-A0A8S9B7L5-F1
#
_cell.length_a   1.000
_cell.length_b   1.000
_cell.length_c   1.000
_cell.angle_alpha   90.00
_cell.angle_beta   90.00
_cell.angle_gamma   90.00
#
_symmetry.space_group_name_H-M   'P 1'
#
loop_
_entity.id
_entity.type
_entity.pdbx_description
1 polymer ?
#
loop_
_entity_poly.entity_id
_entity_poly.type
_entity_poly.pdbx_seq_one_letter_code
_entity_poly.pdbx_strand_id
1 'polypeptide(L)'
;MAAWEVSSHDPIYLRKIRLMHLVMPFGSPGSELVVLNIDSLWSGGPFENSSYIGGNPIEEKSKYLPGIRQWIFQNGTGNVLQLLGDANNYGSYQVYANLSIAIDGVTNSSNYRRSLDFDTGLHVTTYSANDGNNYTTTIYCSYPDQQSGL
;
A
#
# COMPACT_ATOMS: atom_id res chain seq x y z
N MET A 1 -10.85 -25.98 1.73
CA MET A 1 -11.49 -24.66 1.88
C MET A 1 -11.15 -24.15 3.27
N ALA A 2 -10.12 -23.32 3.42
CA ALA A 2 -9.75 -22.75 4.71
C ALA A 2 -10.50 -21.43 4.86
N ALA A 3 -11.49 -21.38 5.77
CA ALA A 3 -12.12 -20.14 6.18
C ALA A 3 -11.25 -19.57 7.32
N TRP A 4 -10.56 -18.47 7.05
CA TRP A 4 -9.92 -17.69 8.12
C TRP A 4 -10.96 -16.71 8.65
N GLU A 5 -11.20 -16.70 9.97
CA GLU A 5 -11.94 -15.62 10.60
C GLU A 5 -11.02 -14.40 10.63
N VAL A 6 -11.39 -13.36 9.88
CA VAL A 6 -10.66 -12.10 9.85
C VAL A 6 -11.58 -11.04 10.45
N SER A 7 -11.16 -10.37 11.53
CA SER A 7 -11.95 -9.37 12.27
C SER A 7 -12.35 -8.19 11.39
N SER A 8 -13.53 -7.57 11.57
CA SER A 8 -13.96 -6.42 10.74
C SER A 8 -12.95 -5.27 10.60
N HIS A 9 -11.96 -5.20 11.50
CA HIS A 9 -10.92 -4.18 11.53
C HIS A 9 -9.67 -4.50 10.68
N ASP A 10 -9.47 -5.74 10.22
CA ASP A 10 -8.24 -6.09 9.50
C ASP A 10 -8.41 -5.93 7.98
N PRO A 11 -7.46 -5.40 7.21
CA PRO A 11 -7.57 -5.30 5.76
C PRO A 11 -7.26 -6.61 5.03
N ILE A 12 -7.87 -6.80 3.86
CA ILE A 12 -7.49 -7.83 2.88
C ILE A 12 -6.93 -7.15 1.62
N TYR A 13 -5.88 -7.69 1.01
CA TYR A 13 -5.11 -7.00 -0.04
C TYR A 13 -5.40 -7.51 -1.46
N LEU A 14 -5.61 -6.60 -2.40
CA LEU A 14 -5.67 -6.88 -3.85
C LEU A 14 -4.57 -6.14 -4.62
N ARG A 15 -3.79 -6.86 -5.46
CA ARG A 15 -2.60 -6.33 -6.17
C ARG A 15 -2.55 -6.72 -7.66
N LYS A 16 -2.21 -5.77 -8.55
CA LYS A 16 -2.02 -5.89 -10.03
C LYS A 16 -0.69 -5.28 -10.53
N ILE A 17 0.15 -6.02 -11.27
CA ILE A 17 1.57 -5.66 -11.56
C ILE A 17 1.83 -4.55 -12.60
N ARG A 18 0.83 -3.86 -13.19
CA ARG A 18 1.10 -2.81 -14.20
C ARG A 18 0.07 -1.70 -14.06
N LEU A 19 0.48 -0.54 -13.52
CA LEU A 19 -0.35 0.59 -13.09
C LEU A 19 -1.37 0.18 -12.02
N MET A 20 -0.90 0.13 -10.77
CA MET A 20 -1.59 -0.59 -9.71
C MET A 20 -2.40 0.32 -8.80
N HIS A 21 -3.72 0.11 -8.79
CA HIS A 21 -4.56 0.49 -7.66
C HIS A 21 -4.48 -0.62 -6.60
N LEU A 22 -3.67 -0.46 -5.56
CA LEU A 22 -3.73 -1.35 -4.40
C LEU A 22 -5.01 -1.01 -3.62
N VAL A 23 -5.91 -1.97 -3.54
CA VAL A 23 -7.19 -1.82 -2.83
C VAL A 23 -7.10 -2.64 -1.56
N MET A 24 -7.33 -1.97 -0.42
CA MET A 24 -7.50 -2.61 0.88
C MET A 24 -8.93 -2.37 1.37
N PRO A 25 -9.89 -3.27 1.07
CA PRO A 25 -11.21 -3.25 1.68
C PRO A 25 -11.16 -3.70 3.14
N PHE A 26 -11.82 -2.93 3.99
CA PHE A 26 -12.14 -3.26 5.37
C PHE A 26 -13.32 -2.41 5.85
N GLY A 27 -13.94 -2.75 6.96
CA GLY A 27 -15.09 -2.01 7.45
C GLY A 27 -16.15 -2.89 8.08
N SER A 28 -17.03 -2.25 8.84
CA SER A 28 -18.17 -2.92 9.46
C SER A 28 -19.27 -3.16 8.42
N PRO A 29 -20.16 -4.15 8.66
CA PRO A 29 -21.38 -4.34 7.88
C PRO A 29 -22.10 -3.01 7.59
N GLY A 30 -22.39 -2.72 6.32
CA GLY A 30 -23.03 -1.47 5.88
C GLY A 30 -22.12 -0.24 5.82
N SER A 31 -20.84 -0.35 6.19
CA SER A 31 -19.85 0.74 6.11
C SER A 31 -18.53 0.18 5.59
N GLU A 32 -18.39 0.18 4.27
CA GLU A 32 -17.19 -0.28 3.59
C GLU A 32 -16.19 0.88 3.48
N LEU A 33 -14.93 0.58 3.73
CA LEU A 33 -13.80 1.49 3.55
C LEU A 33 -12.77 0.82 2.65
N VAL A 34 -12.44 1.50 1.57
CA VAL A 34 -11.47 1.05 0.58
C VAL A 34 -10.33 2.05 0.52
N VAL A 35 -9.14 1.64 0.94
CA VAL A 35 -7.94 2.47 0.74
C VAL A 35 -7.48 2.30 -0.70
N LEU A 36 -7.41 3.41 -1.42
CA LEU A 36 -6.94 3.52 -2.79
C LEU A 36 -5.49 4.01 -2.81
N ASN A 37 -4.75 3.46 -3.75
CA ASN A 37 -3.32 3.63 -3.89
C ASN A 37 -3.00 3.79 -5.37
N ILE A 38 -1.95 4.53 -5.70
CA ILE A 38 -1.42 4.62 -7.07
C ILE A 38 0.08 4.44 -6.95
N ASP A 39 0.63 3.43 -7.61
CA ASP A 39 2.05 3.04 -7.52
C ASP A 39 3.01 4.22 -7.76
N SER A 40 2.64 5.15 -8.65
CA SER A 40 3.45 6.33 -8.97
C SER A 40 3.25 7.52 -8.03
N LEU A 41 2.40 7.42 -7.01
CA LEU A 41 2.16 8.52 -6.07
C LEU A 41 3.20 8.52 -4.95
N TRP A 42 4.20 9.36 -5.13
CA TRP A 42 5.31 9.56 -4.20
C TRP A 42 5.51 11.04 -3.93
N SER A 43 5.93 11.38 -2.70
CA SER A 43 6.53 12.67 -2.39
C SER A 43 8.01 12.70 -2.80
N GLY A 44 8.71 13.82 -2.59
CA GLY A 44 10.14 13.93 -2.83
C GLY A 44 10.54 14.09 -4.29
N GLY A 45 11.82 13.85 -4.52
CA GLY A 45 12.42 13.86 -5.82
C GLY A 45 12.44 15.25 -6.48
N PRO A 46 12.53 15.29 -7.82
CA PRO A 46 12.57 16.54 -8.57
C PRO A 46 11.27 17.36 -8.50
N PHE A 47 10.16 16.74 -8.07
CA PHE A 47 8.86 17.41 -7.92
C PHE A 47 8.77 18.23 -6.63
N GLU A 48 9.49 17.83 -5.59
CA GLU A 48 9.57 18.58 -4.32
C GLU A 48 10.76 19.56 -4.31
N ASN A 49 11.87 19.20 -4.96
CA ASN A 49 13.04 20.06 -5.09
C ASN A 49 13.64 19.94 -6.50
N SER A 50 13.60 21.03 -7.28
CA SER A 50 14.10 21.06 -8.66
C SER A 50 15.60 20.82 -8.79
N SER A 51 16.38 21.01 -7.71
CA SER A 51 17.82 20.76 -7.65
C SER A 51 18.16 19.40 -7.04
N TYR A 52 17.16 18.52 -6.87
CA TYR A 52 17.37 17.19 -6.32
C TYR A 52 18.26 16.33 -7.23
N ILE A 53 19.36 15.83 -6.67
CA ILE A 53 20.36 15.01 -7.37
C ILE A 53 20.36 13.55 -6.89
N GLY A 54 19.24 13.05 -6.36
CA GLY A 54 19.14 11.66 -5.91
C GLY A 54 19.86 11.39 -4.57
N GLY A 55 20.09 12.43 -3.75
CA GLY A 55 20.86 12.31 -2.51
C GLY A 55 22.37 12.19 -2.70
N ASN A 56 22.85 12.25 -3.94
CA ASN A 56 24.27 12.11 -4.22
C ASN A 56 25.07 13.21 -3.52
N PRO A 57 26.18 12.88 -2.83
CA PRO A 57 27.04 13.89 -2.25
C PRO A 57 27.68 14.74 -3.36
N ILE A 58 27.70 16.06 -3.15
CA ILE A 58 28.36 17.03 -4.03
C ILE A 58 29.89 16.90 -4.05
N GLU A 59 30.47 16.27 -3.04
CA GLU A 59 31.91 16.07 -2.88
C GLU A 59 32.29 14.60 -3.04
N GLU A 60 33.48 14.33 -3.58
CA GLU A 60 33.99 12.98 -3.73
C GLU A 60 34.17 12.28 -2.38
N LYS A 61 33.49 11.13 -2.19
CA LYS A 61 33.59 10.29 -1.00
C LYS A 61 34.49 9.06 -1.17
N SER A 62 34.92 8.75 -2.40
CA SER A 62 35.65 7.52 -2.74
C SER A 62 36.93 7.34 -1.90
N LYS A 63 37.60 8.44 -1.56
CA LYS A 63 38.82 8.50 -0.75
C LYS A 63 38.70 7.85 0.64
N TYR A 64 37.49 7.77 1.20
CA TYR A 64 37.25 7.15 2.51
C TYR A 64 37.13 5.62 2.42
N LEU A 65 36.82 5.06 1.23
CA LEU A 65 36.57 3.63 1.06
C LEU A 65 37.75 2.73 1.48
N PRO A 66 39.02 3.02 1.14
CA PRO A 66 40.13 2.14 1.52
C PRO A 66 40.26 1.98 3.04
N GLY A 67 40.21 3.08 3.79
CA GLY A 67 40.33 3.07 5.26
C GLY A 67 39.16 2.36 5.93
N ILE A 68 37.92 2.64 5.49
CA ILE A 68 36.72 1.98 6.02
C ILE A 68 36.76 0.47 5.77
N ARG A 69 37.14 0.04 4.56
CA ARG A 69 37.27 -1.39 4.22
C ARG A 69 38.32 -2.07 5.08
N GLN A 70 39.51 -1.47 5.21
CA GLN A 70 40.58 -2.01 6.06
C GLN A 70 40.11 -2.21 7.51
N TRP A 71 39.41 -1.21 8.08
CA TRP A 71 38.87 -1.30 9.42
C TRP A 71 37.86 -2.44 9.58
N ILE A 72 36.90 -2.56 8.65
CA ILE A 72 35.89 -3.62 8.67
C ILE A 72 36.55 -5.00 8.56
N PHE A 73 37.56 -5.16 7.70
CA PHE A 73 38.26 -6.44 7.57
C PHE A 73 39.00 -6.86 8.85
N GLN A 74 39.46 -5.90 9.65
CA GLN A 74 40.15 -6.18 10.91
C GLN A 74 39.18 -6.37 12.08
N ASN A 75 38.06 -5.64 12.11
CA ASN A 75 37.19 -5.52 13.29
C ASN A 75 35.77 -6.08 13.09
N GLY A 76 35.45 -6.61 11.90
CA GLY A 76 34.15 -7.20 11.55
C GLY A 76 33.02 -6.19 11.26
N THR A 77 33.12 -4.95 11.76
CA THR A 77 32.18 -3.85 11.52
C THR A 77 32.90 -2.51 11.47
N GLY A 78 32.25 -1.45 10.99
CA GLY A 78 32.86 -0.13 10.83
C GLY A 78 31.85 0.99 10.61
N ASN A 79 32.32 2.22 10.76
CA ASN A 79 31.52 3.43 10.58
C ASN A 79 31.57 3.88 9.10
N VAL A 80 30.40 3.99 8.47
CA VAL A 80 30.25 4.39 7.05
C VAL A 80 29.72 5.81 6.87
N LEU A 81 29.56 6.60 7.94
CA LEU A 81 28.97 7.94 7.89
C LEU A 81 29.65 8.85 6.86
N GLN A 82 30.96 8.68 6.65
CA GLN A 82 31.72 9.47 5.66
C GLN A 82 31.30 9.20 4.21
N LEU A 83 30.66 8.06 3.93
CA LEU A 83 30.19 7.66 2.60
C LEU A 83 28.73 8.09 2.35
N LEU A 84 28.00 8.53 3.37
CA LEU A 84 26.59 8.88 3.23
C LEU A 84 26.42 10.21 2.49
N GLY A 85 25.36 10.26 1.67
CA GLY A 85 24.85 11.46 1.04
C GLY A 85 23.77 12.15 1.88
N ASP A 86 23.08 13.10 1.28
CA ASP A 86 21.94 13.79 1.91
C ASP A 86 20.66 12.98 1.71
N ALA A 87 19.89 12.77 2.78
CA ALA A 87 18.60 12.07 2.74
C ALA A 87 17.40 12.99 2.46
N ASN A 88 17.63 14.30 2.36
CA ASN A 88 16.57 15.27 2.10
C ASN A 88 15.86 14.98 0.77
N ASN A 89 14.54 15.12 0.77
CA ASN A 89 13.67 14.99 -0.41
C ASN A 89 13.74 13.60 -1.08
N TYR A 90 14.11 12.53 -0.37
CA TYR A 90 13.96 11.16 -0.89
C TYR A 90 12.50 10.81 -1.17
N GLY A 91 11.62 11.40 -0.37
CA GLY A 91 10.19 11.16 -0.44
C GLY A 91 9.80 9.81 0.14
N SER A 92 8.51 9.54 0.06
CA SER A 92 7.90 8.29 0.47
C SER A 92 6.63 8.04 -0.33
N TYR A 93 6.27 6.77 -0.43
CA TYR A 93 5.02 6.34 -1.04
C TYR A 93 3.83 6.96 -0.30
N GLN A 94 2.85 7.46 -1.05
CA GLN A 94 1.67 8.10 -0.48
C GLN A 94 0.40 7.29 -0.75
N VAL A 95 -0.50 7.29 0.23
CA VAL A 95 -1.87 6.82 0.02
C VAL A 95 -2.62 7.83 -0.84
N TYR A 96 -3.32 7.36 -1.87
CA TYR A 96 -4.03 8.26 -2.79
C TYR A 96 -5.31 8.81 -2.16
N ALA A 97 -6.17 7.91 -1.67
CA ALA A 97 -7.44 8.30 -1.08
C ALA A 97 -8.05 7.17 -0.24
N ASN A 98 -9.06 7.52 0.54
CA ASN A 98 -9.99 6.59 1.16
C ASN A 98 -11.35 6.74 0.47
N LEU A 99 -11.88 5.64 -0.07
CA LEU A 99 -13.24 5.55 -0.59
C LEU A 99 -14.13 4.90 0.46
N SER A 100 -15.06 5.66 1.02
CA SER A 100 -16.06 5.17 1.97
C SER A 100 -17.40 4.96 1.29
N ILE A 101 -18.03 3.82 1.53
CA ILE A 101 -19.38 3.50 1.05
C ILE A 101 -20.24 3.16 2.27
N ALA A 102 -21.27 3.96 2.51
CA ALA A 102 -22.24 3.73 3.57
C ALA A 102 -23.57 3.25 2.97
N ILE A 103 -24.11 2.17 3.52
CA ILE A 103 -25.42 1.64 3.19
C ILE A 103 -26.36 2.02 4.34
N ASP A 104 -27.23 2.98 4.07
CA ASP A 104 -28.18 3.49 5.06
C ASP A 104 -29.13 2.39 5.56
N GLY A 105 -29.49 2.49 6.84
CA GLY A 105 -30.44 1.57 7.48
C GLY A 105 -29.83 0.29 8.05
N VAL A 106 -28.53 0.03 7.82
CA VAL A 106 -27.79 -1.06 8.46
C VAL A 106 -27.32 -0.63 9.85
N THR A 107 -28.02 -1.08 10.89
CA THR A 107 -27.73 -0.75 12.30
C THR A 107 -27.27 -1.98 13.09
N ASN A 108 -27.75 -3.16 12.71
CA ASN A 108 -27.31 -4.45 13.23
C ASN A 108 -27.15 -5.43 12.08
N SER A 109 -26.27 -6.41 12.26
CA SER A 109 -26.04 -7.46 11.27
C SER A 109 -25.64 -8.77 11.92
N SER A 110 -25.79 -9.86 11.17
CA SER A 110 -25.31 -11.18 11.53
C SER A 110 -24.70 -11.87 10.31
N ASN A 111 -24.05 -13.02 10.53
CA ASN A 111 -23.42 -13.82 9.48
C ASN A 111 -22.43 -13.03 8.60
N TYR A 112 -21.75 -12.04 9.18
CA TYR A 112 -20.76 -11.25 8.46
C TYR A 112 -19.59 -12.15 8.05
N ARG A 113 -19.26 -12.10 6.77
CA ARG A 113 -18.14 -12.82 6.19
C ARG A 113 -17.48 -11.96 5.13
N ARG A 114 -16.16 -12.09 5.06
CA ARG A 114 -15.34 -11.52 4.01
C ARG A 114 -14.36 -12.55 3.50
N SER A 115 -14.05 -12.48 2.22
CA SER A 115 -13.13 -13.40 1.59
C SER A 115 -12.42 -12.75 0.41
N LEU A 116 -11.17 -13.15 0.21
CA LEU A 116 -10.46 -12.95 -1.04
C LEU A 116 -10.31 -14.31 -1.71
N ASP A 117 -10.83 -14.41 -2.93
CA ASP A 117 -10.60 -15.53 -3.80
C ASP A 117 -9.30 -15.27 -4.60
N PHE A 118 -8.30 -16.15 -4.44
CA PHE A 118 -7.02 -16.04 -5.12
C PHE A 118 -7.04 -16.53 -6.58
N ASP A 119 -8.02 -17.34 -6.95
CA ASP A 119 -8.19 -17.81 -8.33
C ASP A 119 -8.81 -16.71 -9.20
N THR A 120 -9.78 -15.97 -8.63
CA THR A 120 -10.51 -14.91 -9.35
C THR A 120 -10.04 -13.49 -9.03
N GLY A 121 -9.33 -13.29 -7.92
CA GLY A 121 -8.93 -11.96 -7.44
C GLY A 121 -10.11 -11.11 -6.95
N LEU A 122 -11.24 -11.73 -6.58
CA LEU A 122 -12.42 -11.04 -6.08
C LEU A 122 -12.38 -10.95 -4.55
N HIS A 123 -12.55 -9.73 -4.02
CA HIS A 123 -12.89 -9.53 -2.62
C HIS A 123 -14.39 -9.45 -2.46
N VAL A 124 -14.96 -10.31 -1.61
CA VAL A 124 -16.41 -10.41 -1.39
C VAL A 124 -16.71 -10.23 0.09
N THR A 125 -17.62 -9.30 0.41
CA THR A 125 -18.21 -9.13 1.75
C THR A 125 -19.68 -9.53 1.71
N THR A 126 -20.15 -10.33 2.67
CA THR A 126 -21.56 -10.72 2.80
C THR A 126 -22.05 -10.59 4.23
N TYR A 127 -23.29 -10.17 4.44
CA TYR A 127 -23.94 -10.15 5.76
C TYR A 127 -25.47 -10.13 5.65
N SER A 128 -26.16 -10.48 6.74
CA SER A 128 -27.61 -10.30 6.90
C SER A 128 -27.86 -9.07 7.77
N ALA A 129 -28.68 -8.11 7.33
CA ALA A 129 -28.95 -6.87 8.08
C ALA A 129 -30.25 -6.95 8.89
N ASN A 130 -30.49 -5.93 9.73
CA ASN A 130 -31.68 -5.82 10.59
C ASN A 130 -33.02 -5.72 9.85
N ASP A 131 -33.02 -5.41 8.56
CA ASP A 131 -34.20 -5.40 7.69
C ASP A 131 -34.59 -6.81 7.19
N GLY A 132 -33.80 -7.83 7.52
CA GLY A 132 -33.99 -9.21 7.07
C GLY A 132 -33.38 -9.53 5.71
N ASN A 133 -32.75 -8.57 5.04
CA ASN A 133 -32.13 -8.76 3.72
C ASN A 133 -30.67 -9.20 3.84
N ASN A 134 -30.20 -9.91 2.81
CA ASN A 134 -28.80 -10.27 2.64
C ASN A 134 -28.11 -9.30 1.68
N TYR A 135 -26.95 -8.80 2.09
CA TYR A 135 -26.13 -7.88 1.32
C TYR A 135 -24.87 -8.59 0.84
N THR A 136 -24.41 -8.23 -0.35
CA THR A 136 -23.16 -8.72 -0.94
C THR A 136 -22.45 -7.59 -1.66
N THR A 137 -21.21 -7.30 -1.25
CA THR A 137 -20.32 -6.34 -1.88
C THR A 137 -19.21 -7.13 -2.58
N THR A 138 -18.97 -6.86 -3.86
CA THR A 138 -17.84 -7.45 -4.62
C THR A 138 -16.92 -6.34 -5.11
N ILE A 139 -15.64 -6.45 -4.77
CA ILE A 139 -14.60 -5.47 -5.12
C ILE A 139 -13.52 -6.20 -5.90
N TYR A 140 -13.12 -5.62 -7.02
CA TYR A 140 -12.06 -6.15 -7.87
C TYR A 140 -11.36 -5.02 -8.63
N CYS A 141 -10.14 -5.28 -9.08
CA CYS A 141 -9.38 -4.37 -9.93
C CYS A 141 -9.26 -4.98 -11.33
N SER A 142 -10.01 -4.46 -12.30
CA SER A 142 -10.01 -5.00 -13.67
C SER A 142 -8.66 -4.79 -14.38
N TYR A 143 -8.18 -5.85 -15.05
CA TYR A 143 -7.05 -5.75 -15.99
C TYR A 143 -7.44 -5.15 -17.35
N PRO A 144 -8.42 -5.72 -18.08
CA PRO A 144 -8.73 -5.33 -19.45
C PRO A 144 -9.48 -4.00 -19.60
N ASP A 145 -10.23 -3.55 -18.57
CA ASP A 145 -11.04 -2.33 -18.66
C ASP A 145 -10.26 -1.06 -18.30
N GLN A 146 -8.95 -1.16 -18.13
CA GLN A 146 -8.11 0.02 -17.93
C GLN A 146 -7.97 0.74 -19.27
N GLN A 147 -8.89 1.67 -19.56
CA GLN A 147 -8.67 2.66 -20.60
C GLN A 147 -7.39 3.42 -20.25
N SER A 148 -6.46 3.46 -21.21
CA SER A 148 -5.33 4.36 -21.23
C SER A 148 -5.87 5.80 -21.23
N GLY A 149 -6.09 6.36 -20.04
CA GLY A 149 -6.63 7.68 -19.84
C GLY A 149 -5.64 8.56 -19.08
N LEU A 150 -4.89 9.34 -19.88
CA LEU A 150 -3.94 10.42 -19.55
C LEU A 150 -2.58 10.01 -18.99
#